data_AF-A0A936UH39-F1
#
_entry.id   AF-A0A936UH39-F1
#
_cell.length_a   1.000
_cell.length_b   1.000
_cell.length_c   1.000
_cell.angle_alpha   90.00
_cell.angle_beta   90.00
_cell.angle_gamma   90.00
#
_symmetry.space_group_name_H-M   'P 1'
#
loop_
_entity.id
_entity.type
_entity.pdbx_description
1 polymer ?
#
loop_
_entity_poly.entity_id
_entity_poly.type
_entity_poly.pdbx_seq_one_letter_code
_entity_poly.pdbx_strand_id
1 'polypeptide(L)'
;MSTLLANIAVPAYIMGRYWDILGWNAAAAELFTGWLDQPRSENDVAPNMLRFVFLRPENPQLPDRLGDPRTAYYRGNSVPIAAAGWMSPHCSG
;
A
#
# COMPACT_ATOMS: atom_id res chain seq x y z
N MET A 1 -21.93 -13.38 -4.17
CA MET A 1 -21.32 -12.26 -3.40
C MET A 1 -21.86 -12.33 -1.98
N SER A 2 -21.02 -12.32 -0.94
CA SER A 2 -21.46 -12.44 0.46
C SER A 2 -22.42 -11.31 0.83
N THR A 3 -23.68 -11.66 1.18
CA THR A 3 -24.75 -10.72 1.55
C THR A 3 -24.37 -9.84 2.75
N LEU A 4 -23.38 -10.26 3.55
CA LEU A 4 -22.87 -9.49 4.68
C LEU A 4 -22.25 -8.15 4.23
N LEU A 5 -21.37 -8.18 3.23
CA LEU A 5 -20.64 -6.98 2.78
C LEU A 5 -21.60 -5.93 2.19
N ALA A 6 -22.67 -6.38 1.54
CA ALA A 6 -23.68 -5.50 0.94
C ALA A 6 -24.47 -4.69 1.98
N ASN A 7 -24.54 -5.16 3.24
CA ASN A 7 -25.28 -4.49 4.32
C ASN A 7 -24.43 -3.49 5.12
N ILE A 8 -23.14 -3.36 4.81
CA ILE A 8 -22.25 -2.42 5.48
C ILE A 8 -22.23 -1.11 4.69
N ALA A 9 -22.70 -0.03 5.32
CA ALA A 9 -22.86 1.28 4.69
C ALA A 9 -21.54 2.06 4.46
N VAL A 10 -20.44 1.59 5.05
CA VAL A 10 -19.10 2.18 4.90
C VAL A 10 -18.23 1.29 4.00
N PRO A 11 -17.13 1.80 3.42
CA PRO A 11 -16.20 0.97 2.67
C PRO A 11 -15.72 -0.24 3.49
N ALA A 12 -15.95 -1.45 2.97
CA ALA A 12 -15.63 -2.69 3.66
C ALA A 12 -15.04 -3.74 2.71
N TYR A 13 -14.01 -4.44 3.19
CA TYR A 13 -13.36 -5.53 2.48
C TYR A 13 -12.91 -6.63 3.46
N ILE A 14 -12.82 -7.86 2.94
CA ILE A 14 -12.28 -9.02 3.64
C ILE A 14 -10.87 -9.27 3.12
N MET A 15 -9.95 -9.49 4.04
CA MET A 15 -8.55 -9.75 3.72
C MET A 15 -8.11 -11.13 4.22
N GLY A 16 -7.40 -11.86 3.37
CA GLY A 16 -6.80 -13.15 3.70
C GLY A 16 -5.45 -13.00 4.39
N ARG A 17 -4.91 -14.12 4.90
CA ARG A 17 -3.61 -14.17 5.61
C ARG A 17 -2.42 -13.65 4.80
N TYR A 18 -2.52 -13.68 3.47
CA TYR A 18 -1.50 -13.23 2.54
C TYR A 18 -1.79 -11.84 1.96
N TRP A 19 -2.69 -11.08 2.59
CA TRP A 19 -3.09 -9.73 2.16
C TRP A 19 -3.87 -9.68 0.84
N ASP A 20 -4.36 -10.82 0.39
CA ASP A 20 -5.29 -10.89 -0.73
C ASP A 20 -6.67 -10.38 -0.29
N ILE A 21 -7.28 -9.53 -1.11
CA ILE A 21 -8.63 -9.06 -0.92
C ILE A 21 -9.58 -10.16 -1.42
N LEU A 22 -10.28 -10.79 -0.47
CA LEU A 22 -11.15 -11.93 -0.72
C LEU A 22 -12.60 -11.51 -1.05
N GLY A 23 -12.94 -10.26 -0.76
CA GLY A 23 -14.25 -9.68 -1.07
C GLY A 23 -14.31 -8.22 -0.65
N TRP A 24 -15.18 -7.44 -1.29
CA TRP A 24 -15.37 -6.02 -1.01
C TRP A 24 -16.81 -5.60 -1.36
N ASN A 25 -17.26 -4.48 -0.80
CA ASN A 25 -18.52 -3.84 -1.19
C ASN A 25 -18.30 -2.73 -2.22
N ALA A 26 -19.39 -2.17 -2.76
CA ALA A 26 -19.34 -1.11 -3.76
C ALA A 26 -18.58 0.14 -3.26
N ALA A 27 -18.82 0.56 -2.01
CA ALA A 27 -18.13 1.70 -1.41
C ALA A 27 -16.59 1.50 -1.32
N ALA A 28 -16.13 0.27 -1.09
CA ALA A 28 -14.71 -0.05 -1.14
C ALA A 28 -14.15 -0.06 -2.57
N ALA A 29 -14.95 -0.46 -3.58
CA ALA A 29 -14.53 -0.34 -4.98
C ALA A 29 -14.31 1.13 -5.38
N GLU A 30 -15.17 2.04 -4.91
CA GLU A 30 -15.01 3.49 -5.10
C GLU A 30 -13.77 4.02 -4.39
N LEU A 31 -13.51 3.60 -3.15
CA LEU A 31 -12.30 3.99 -2.40
C LEU A 31 -11.01 3.58 -3.14
N PHE A 32 -11.04 2.43 -3.81
CA PHE A 32 -9.93 1.86 -4.56
C PHE A 32 -10.18 1.91 -6.08
N THR A 33 -10.64 3.06 -6.58
CA THR A 33 -10.92 3.31 -7.99
C THR A 33 -9.70 3.05 -8.88
N GLY A 34 -9.92 2.47 -10.06
CA GLY A 34 -8.86 2.03 -10.96
C GLY A 34 -8.18 0.72 -10.53
N TRP A 35 -8.71 0.04 -9.51
CA TRP A 35 -8.15 -1.22 -9.00
C TRP A 35 -9.22 -2.28 -8.70
N LEU A 36 -10.09 -2.06 -7.70
CA LEU A 36 -11.10 -3.05 -7.27
C LEU A 36 -12.43 -2.94 -8.05
N ASP A 37 -12.62 -1.82 -8.74
CA ASP A 37 -13.75 -1.51 -9.62
C ASP A 37 -13.56 -2.07 -11.04
N GLN A 38 -12.36 -2.55 -11.38
CA GLN A 38 -12.06 -3.06 -12.71
C GLN A 38 -12.65 -4.45 -12.95
N PRO A 39 -13.18 -4.72 -14.17
CA PRO A 39 -13.65 -6.05 -14.52
C PRO A 39 -12.48 -7.05 -14.46
N ARG A 40 -12.78 -8.24 -13.96
CA ARG A 40 -11.77 -9.24 -13.61
C ARG A 40 -12.23 -10.63 -13.99
N SER A 41 -11.34 -11.42 -14.57
CA SER A 41 -11.54 -12.82 -14.96
C SER A 41 -11.14 -13.77 -13.84
N GLU A 42 -11.63 -15.00 -13.87
CA GLU A 42 -11.26 -16.07 -12.92
C GLU A 42 -9.76 -16.40 -12.96
N ASN A 43 -9.09 -16.11 -14.09
CA ASN A 43 -7.66 -16.34 -14.26
C ASN A 43 -6.79 -15.18 -13.73
N ASP A 44 -7.38 -14.04 -13.33
CA ASP A 44 -6.64 -12.83 -12.99
C ASP A 44 -6.23 -12.79 -11.51
N VAL A 45 -4.95 -12.99 -11.21
CA VAL A 45 -4.33 -12.50 -9.94
C VAL A 45 -5.10 -12.96 -8.67
N ALA A 46 -4.85 -12.36 -7.52
CA ALA A 46 -5.92 -11.89 -6.63
C ALA A 46 -5.53 -10.44 -6.33
N PRO A 47 -6.46 -9.52 -6.06
CA PRO A 47 -6.05 -8.20 -5.62
C PRO A 47 -5.28 -8.34 -4.30
N ASN A 48 -4.06 -7.81 -4.23
CA ASN A 48 -3.23 -7.90 -3.04
C ASN A 48 -2.91 -6.49 -2.51
N MET A 49 -3.24 -6.24 -1.25
CA MET A 49 -3.12 -4.90 -0.64
C MET A 49 -1.68 -4.42 -0.57
N LEU A 50 -0.72 -5.32 -0.30
CA LEU A 50 0.70 -4.93 -0.25
C LEU A 50 1.19 -4.50 -1.63
N ARG A 51 0.80 -5.21 -2.69
CA ARG A 51 1.11 -4.79 -4.06
C ARG A 51 0.50 -3.43 -4.40
N PHE A 52 -0.74 -3.19 -3.98
CA PHE A 52 -1.40 -1.90 -4.18
C PHE A 52 -0.65 -0.75 -3.48
N VAL A 53 -0.31 -0.92 -2.20
CA VAL A 53 0.35 0.13 -1.41
C VAL A 53 1.76 0.44 -1.92
N PHE A 54 2.52 -0.59 -2.32
CA PHE A 54 3.95 -0.44 -2.60
C PHE A 54 4.35 -0.41 -4.08
N LEU A 55 3.56 -0.98 -4.98
CA LEU A 55 3.99 -1.22 -6.38
C LEU A 55 3.23 -0.41 -7.42
N ARG A 56 2.16 0.30 -7.04
CA ARG A 56 1.40 1.11 -7.99
C ARG A 56 2.07 2.46 -8.25
N PRO A 57 2.36 2.81 -9.52
CA PRO A 57 3.11 4.02 -9.88
C PRO A 57 2.38 5.33 -9.54
N GLU A 58 1.08 5.29 -9.26
CA GLU A 58 0.26 6.39 -8.73
C GLU A 58 0.46 6.66 -7.23
N ASN A 59 1.30 5.86 -6.54
CA ASN A 59 1.81 6.14 -5.21
C ASN A 59 3.32 6.54 -5.18
N PRO A 60 3.80 7.44 -6.08
CA PRO A 60 5.22 7.77 -6.21
C PRO A 60 5.69 8.75 -5.13
N GLN A 61 4.82 9.16 -4.19
CA GLN A 61 5.16 10.09 -3.11
C GLN A 61 5.71 9.41 -1.85
N LEU A 62 5.77 8.08 -1.82
CA LEU A 62 6.41 7.34 -0.72
C LEU A 62 7.92 7.63 -0.59
N PRO A 63 8.72 7.71 -1.69
CA PRO A 63 10.12 8.12 -1.63
C PRO A 63 10.32 9.54 -1.08
N ASP A 64 9.58 10.54 -1.58
CA ASP A 64 9.76 11.95 -1.17
C ASP A 64 9.29 12.20 0.27
N ARG A 65 8.27 11.48 0.76
CA ARG A 65 7.76 11.63 2.13
C ARG A 65 8.61 10.94 3.20
N LEU A 66 9.49 10.01 2.82
CA LEU A 66 10.40 9.35 3.76
C LEU A 66 11.53 10.28 4.22
N GLY A 67 11.78 11.38 3.52
CA GLY A 67 12.76 12.41 3.90
C GLY A 67 12.28 13.42 4.95
N ASP A 68 10.98 13.47 5.26
CA ASP A 68 10.44 14.37 6.29
C ASP A 68 10.54 13.71 7.69
N PRO A 69 11.25 14.31 8.66
CA PRO A 69 11.36 13.78 10.02
C PRO A 69 10.02 13.69 10.77
N ARG A 70 8.94 14.35 10.30
CA ARG A 70 7.59 14.20 10.87
C ARG A 70 6.91 12.87 10.51
N THR A 71 7.39 12.19 9.47
CA THR A 71 6.87 10.89 8.99
C THR A 71 7.65 9.69 9.55
N ALA A 72 8.65 9.92 10.42
CA ALA A 72 9.50 8.90 11.02
C ALA A 72 8.78 7.92 11.98
N TYR A 73 7.46 8.04 12.15
CA TYR A 73 6.65 7.24 13.06
C TYR A 73 6.64 5.72 12.73
N TYR A 74 7.15 5.31 11.56
CA TYR A 74 7.22 3.91 11.12
C TYR A 74 8.60 3.25 11.22
N ARG A 75 9.57 3.82 11.94
CA ARG A 75 10.86 3.14 12.18
C ARG A 75 10.97 2.63 13.62
N GLY A 76 10.30 1.51 13.87
CA GLY A 76 10.50 0.67 15.05
C GLY A 76 10.77 -0.78 14.63
N ASN A 77 11.89 -1.02 13.95
CA ASN A 77 12.83 -2.15 14.16
C ASN A 77 13.69 -2.45 12.91
N SER A 78 14.99 -2.16 13.07
CA SER A 78 16.17 -2.72 12.38
C SER A 78 16.39 -2.38 10.89
N VAL A 79 17.10 -1.27 10.64
CA VAL A 79 17.80 -1.04 9.36
C VAL A 79 19.18 -1.71 9.44
N PRO A 80 19.57 -2.62 8.52
CA PRO A 80 20.92 -3.15 8.49
C PRO A 80 21.94 -2.05 8.15
N ILE A 81 23.10 -2.12 8.80
CA ILE A 81 24.17 -1.12 8.93
C ILE A 81 24.89 -0.74 7.62
N ALA A 82 24.36 -1.10 6.45
CA ALA A 82 25.07 -1.03 5.17
C ALA A 82 24.83 0.27 4.36
N ALA A 83 24.00 1.20 4.85
CA ALA A 83 23.69 2.44 4.12
C ALA A 83 24.48 3.68 4.62
N ALA A 84 25.48 3.50 5.47
CA ALA A 84 26.40 4.57 5.89
C ALA A 84 27.56 4.69 4.87
N GLY A 85 27.23 5.07 3.63
CA GLY A 85 28.16 5.05 2.48
C GLY A 85 28.37 6.40 1.79
N TRP A 86 28.16 7.53 2.47
CA TRP A 86 28.41 8.86 1.88
C TRP A 86 29.25 9.72 2.83
N MET A 87 30.57 9.46 2.83
CA MET A 87 31.56 10.49 3.13
C MET A 87 31.72 11.35 1.87
N SER A 88 31.34 12.62 1.96
CA SER A 88 31.97 13.67 1.14
C SER A 88 32.89 14.47 2.07
N PRO A 89 34.22 14.46 1.87
CA PRO A 89 35.08 15.49 2.44
C PRO A 89 34.92 16.78 1.62
N HIS A 90 35.44 17.88 2.15
CA HIS A 90 35.46 19.23 1.57
C HIS A 90 34.36 20.17 2.04
N CYS A 91 34.39 20.45 3.35
CA CYS A 91 34.25 21.81 3.85
C CYS A 91 35.48 22.11 4.71
N SER A 92 36.41 22.94 4.21
CA SER A 92 37.41 23.65 5.01
C SER A 92 38.14 24.66 4.13
N GLY A 93 38.18 25.92 4.59
CA GLY A 93 39.18 26.93 4.22
C GLY A 93 38.73 27.92 3.18
#